data_AF-A0A257W179-F1
#
_entry.id   AF-A0A257W179-F1
#
_cell.length_a   1.000
_cell.length_b   1.000
_cell.length_c   1.000
_cell.angle_alpha   90.00
_cell.angle_beta   90.00
_cell.angle_gamma   90.00
#
_symmetry.space_group_name_H-M   'P 1'
#
loop_
_entity.id
_entity.type
_entity.pdbx_description
1 polymer ?
#
loop_
_entity_poly.entity_id
_entity_poly.type
_entity_poly.pdbx_seq_one_letter_code
_entity_poly.pdbx_strand_id
1 'polypeptide(L)'
;MLIHASTLQRLSTAPLLLGALLHAGCQLTPAPGLTNCPLPVNEQVHEILQIVPLGTSRDEASQRLTKAGFAGNFSENQSIYYCDIWDKGEGVRWHINVMLLFDEQGKLYATRPDMNGQIDPTPRNNQSATSSAPVIDPFQ
;
A
#
# COMPACT_ATOMS: atom_id res chain seq x y z
N MET A 1 6.86 77.50 15.89
CA MET A 1 7.47 77.77 17.21
C MET A 1 6.78 76.92 18.25
N LEU A 2 7.42 75.87 18.77
CA LEU A 2 7.51 75.61 20.21
C LEU A 2 8.54 74.50 20.43
N ILE A 3 9.49 74.82 21.30
CA ILE A 3 10.63 74.04 21.74
C ILE A 3 10.12 73.02 22.75
N HIS A 4 10.67 71.80 22.79
CA HIS A 4 11.02 71.11 24.04
C HIS A 4 12.08 70.05 23.76
N ALA A 5 13.28 70.35 24.25
CA ALA A 5 14.42 69.46 24.34
C ALA A 5 14.44 68.75 25.70
N SER A 6 15.30 67.73 25.80
CA SER A 6 15.74 67.00 27.01
C SER A 6 14.82 65.82 27.35
N THR A 7 15.30 64.57 27.42
CA THR A 7 16.32 64.16 28.39
C THR A 7 16.97 62.83 27.95
N LEU A 8 18.30 62.81 27.95
CA LEU A 8 19.14 61.61 27.85
C LEU A 8 18.94 60.73 29.08
N GLN A 9 18.81 59.41 28.90
CA GLN A 9 19.36 58.46 29.88
C GLN A 9 19.62 57.11 29.22
N ARG A 10 20.92 56.81 29.05
CA ARG A 10 21.45 55.47 28.79
C ARG A 10 21.16 54.58 29.99
N LEU A 11 20.52 53.44 29.80
CA LEU A 11 20.74 52.27 30.66
C LEU A 11 21.11 51.07 29.79
N SER A 12 22.36 50.67 29.96
CA SER A 12 22.97 49.45 29.46
C SER A 12 22.57 48.31 30.40
N THR A 13 21.84 47.31 29.92
CA THR A 13 21.82 45.94 30.48
C THR A 13 21.26 44.97 29.42
N ALA A 14 22.15 44.33 28.65
CA ALA A 14 21.96 42.93 28.28
C ALA A 14 22.43 42.12 29.52
N PRO A 15 21.75 41.05 29.96
CA PRO A 15 21.79 39.80 29.19
C PRO A 15 20.58 38.84 29.37
N LEU A 16 20.63 37.72 28.62
CA LEU A 16 20.10 36.39 28.98
C LEU A 16 18.59 36.22 29.21
N LEU A 17 17.86 35.87 28.15
CA LEU A 17 16.78 34.88 28.23
C LEU A 17 17.03 33.78 27.20
N LEU A 18 18.03 32.96 27.54
CA LEU A 18 18.25 31.63 27.00
C LEU A 18 17.25 30.70 27.71
N GLY A 19 16.18 30.28 27.04
CA GLY A 19 15.30 29.27 27.64
C GLY A 19 13.89 29.18 27.07
N ALA A 20 13.75 28.64 25.84
CA ALA A 20 12.53 27.95 25.41
C ALA A 20 12.76 27.20 24.07
N LEU A 21 13.73 26.29 24.01
CA LEU A 21 13.94 25.39 22.87
C LEU A 21 14.08 23.94 23.35
N LEU A 22 13.07 23.41 24.04
CA LEU A 22 13.04 22.00 24.47
C LEU A 22 11.63 21.38 24.41
N HIS A 23 10.85 21.64 23.35
CA HIS A 23 9.60 20.90 23.12
C HIS A 23 9.40 20.36 21.70
N ALA A 24 10.41 20.46 20.82
CA ALA A 24 10.46 19.61 19.63
C ALA A 24 10.99 18.23 20.05
N GLY A 25 10.26 17.54 20.93
CA GLY A 25 10.38 16.11 21.02
C GLY A 25 10.00 15.59 19.65
N CYS A 26 10.98 15.13 18.87
CA CYS A 26 10.74 14.25 17.75
C CYS A 26 10.04 13.02 18.33
N GLN A 27 8.71 13.08 18.44
CA GLN A 27 7.90 11.89 18.49
C GLN A 27 8.20 11.22 17.17
N LEU A 28 9.07 10.23 17.21
CA LEU A 28 9.15 9.18 16.21
C LEU A 28 7.74 8.60 16.17
N THR A 29 6.88 9.16 15.33
CA THR A 29 5.59 8.56 15.01
C THR A 29 5.94 7.13 14.62
N PRO A 30 5.43 6.10 15.31
CA PRO A 30 5.70 4.72 14.95
C PRO A 30 5.45 4.61 13.46
N ALA A 31 6.45 4.14 12.70
CA ALA A 31 6.26 3.95 11.28
C ALA A 31 5.00 3.07 11.11
N PRO A 32 4.00 3.54 10.36
CA PRO A 32 2.83 2.76 9.98
C PRO A 32 3.20 1.31 9.73
N GLY A 33 2.70 0.40 10.56
CA GLY A 33 3.03 -1.01 10.47
C GLY A 33 2.53 -1.57 9.15
N LEU A 34 3.43 -2.03 8.31
CA LEU A 34 3.06 -2.79 7.12
C LEU A 34 2.71 -4.22 7.57
N THR A 35 1.43 -4.56 7.53
CA THR A 35 0.93 -5.88 7.94
C THR A 35 0.34 -6.62 6.74
N ASN A 36 0.07 -7.90 6.89
CA ASN A 36 -0.70 -8.63 5.89
C ASN A 36 -2.12 -8.06 5.78
N CYS A 37 -2.68 -8.04 4.58
CA CYS A 37 -4.08 -7.71 4.39
C CYS A 37 -4.96 -8.75 5.11
N PRO A 38 -5.90 -8.31 5.98
CA PRO A 38 -6.79 -9.22 6.70
C PRO A 38 -7.89 -9.79 5.80
N LEU A 39 -8.12 -9.19 4.63
CA LEU A 39 -9.12 -9.66 3.68
C LEU A 39 -8.65 -10.95 2.98
N PRO A 40 -9.51 -11.96 2.83
CA PRO A 40 -9.29 -13.06 1.90
C PRO A 40 -8.97 -12.56 0.49
N VAL A 41 -8.15 -13.31 -0.27
CA VAL A 41 -7.67 -12.86 -1.60
C VAL A 41 -8.82 -12.57 -2.58
N ASN A 42 -9.92 -13.33 -2.53
CA ASN A 42 -11.10 -13.07 -3.35
C ASN A 42 -11.78 -11.74 -3.00
N GLU A 43 -11.78 -11.34 -1.73
CA GLU A 43 -12.30 -10.03 -1.30
C GLU A 43 -11.35 -8.91 -1.70
N GLN A 44 -10.03 -9.12 -1.61
CA GLN A 44 -9.04 -8.16 -2.13
C GLN A 44 -9.24 -7.91 -3.64
N VAL A 45 -9.44 -8.97 -4.42
CA VAL A 45 -9.76 -8.89 -5.85
C VAL A 45 -11.06 -8.13 -6.09
N HIS A 46 -12.09 -8.39 -5.29
CA HIS A 46 -13.38 -7.72 -5.40
C HIS A 46 -13.23 -6.20 -5.19
N GLU A 47 -12.56 -5.77 -4.12
CA GLU A 47 -12.28 -4.36 -3.82
C GLU A 47 -11.51 -3.69 -4.97
N ILE A 48 -10.48 -4.36 -5.49
CA ILE A 48 -9.68 -3.85 -6.61
C ILE A 48 -10.55 -3.68 -7.86
N LEU A 49 -11.40 -4.66 -8.20
CA LEU A 49 -12.26 -4.59 -9.39
C LEU A 49 -13.36 -3.52 -9.29
N GLN A 50 -13.76 -3.12 -8.09
CA GLN A 50 -14.64 -1.96 -7.92
C GLN A 50 -13.94 -0.64 -8.31
N ILE A 51 -12.64 -0.55 -8.09
CA ILE A 51 -11.81 0.63 -8.42
C ILE A 51 -11.42 0.61 -9.90
N VAL A 52 -10.95 -0.54 -10.37
CA VAL A 52 -10.48 -0.81 -11.74
C VAL A 52 -11.27 -1.94 -12.37
N PRO A 53 -12.46 -1.66 -12.95
CA PRO A 53 -13.25 -2.67 -13.64
C PRO A 53 -12.50 -3.28 -14.83
N LEU A 54 -12.92 -4.48 -15.25
CA LEU A 54 -12.45 -5.07 -16.51
C LEU A 54 -12.68 -4.09 -17.69
N GLY A 55 -11.74 -4.03 -18.62
CA GLY A 55 -11.73 -3.11 -19.75
C GLY A 55 -11.05 -1.75 -19.47
N THR A 56 -10.67 -1.47 -18.22
CA THR A 56 -9.90 -0.27 -17.85
C THR A 56 -8.52 -0.29 -18.52
N SER A 57 -8.03 0.85 -19.02
CA SER A 57 -6.68 0.92 -19.61
C SER A 57 -5.57 0.87 -18.55
N ARG A 58 -4.34 0.53 -18.94
CA ARG A 58 -3.16 0.55 -18.05
C ARG A 58 -3.00 1.87 -17.27
N ASP A 59 -2.98 2.99 -18.00
CA ASP A 59 -2.77 4.31 -17.42
C ASP A 59 -3.89 4.69 -16.46
N GLU A 60 -5.13 4.43 -16.86
CA GLU A 60 -6.30 4.70 -16.04
C GLU A 60 -6.31 3.82 -14.79
N ALA A 61 -5.95 2.54 -14.91
CA ALA A 61 -5.86 1.63 -13.79
C ALA A 61 -4.83 2.10 -12.76
N SER A 62 -3.61 2.42 -13.21
CA SER A 62 -2.54 2.95 -12.35
C SER A 62 -2.96 4.22 -11.61
N GLN A 63 -3.59 5.17 -12.31
CA GLN A 63 -4.07 6.42 -11.70
C GLN A 63 -5.15 6.17 -10.64
N ARG A 64 -6.15 5.32 -10.96
CA ARG A 64 -7.26 5.00 -10.04
C ARG A 64 -6.77 4.27 -8.80
N LEU A 65 -5.86 3.31 -8.97
CA LEU A 65 -5.23 2.57 -7.88
C LEU A 65 -4.41 3.50 -6.98
N THR A 66 -3.55 4.32 -7.56
CA THR A 66 -2.75 5.31 -6.82
C THR A 66 -3.65 6.23 -6.00
N LYS A 67 -4.73 6.74 -6.61
CA LYS A 67 -5.71 7.59 -5.92
C LYS A 67 -6.44 6.87 -4.78
N ALA A 68 -6.65 5.56 -4.92
CA ALA A 68 -7.26 4.71 -3.89
C ALA A 68 -6.26 4.22 -2.81
N GLY A 69 -5.01 4.67 -2.86
CA GLY A 69 -3.97 4.32 -1.89
C GLY A 69 -3.19 3.05 -2.22
N PHE A 70 -3.37 2.46 -3.41
CA PHE A 70 -2.58 1.32 -3.85
C PHE A 70 -1.24 1.77 -4.42
N ALA A 71 -0.18 1.08 -4.04
CA ALA A 71 1.14 1.18 -4.64
C ALA A 71 1.50 -0.15 -5.31
N GLY A 72 2.15 -0.07 -6.46
CA GLY A 72 2.47 -1.22 -7.29
C GLY A 72 3.32 -0.84 -8.48
N ASN A 73 3.70 -1.85 -9.28
CA ASN A 73 4.55 -1.66 -10.44
C ASN A 73 4.11 -2.55 -11.60
N PHE A 74 4.40 -2.10 -12.83
CA PHE A 74 4.25 -2.94 -14.01
C PHE A 74 5.43 -3.91 -14.15
N SER A 75 5.17 -5.09 -14.73
CA SER A 75 6.20 -5.96 -15.30
C SER A 75 6.98 -5.22 -16.40
N GLU A 76 8.15 -5.75 -16.76
CA GLU A 76 9.00 -5.17 -17.82
C GLU A 76 8.27 -4.98 -19.15
N ASN A 77 7.45 -5.95 -19.55
CA ASN A 77 6.62 -5.89 -20.76
C ASN A 77 5.25 -5.22 -20.54
N GLN A 78 4.97 -4.71 -19.34
CA GLN A 78 3.73 -4.06 -18.92
C GLN A 78 2.43 -4.88 -19.14
N SER A 79 2.53 -6.21 -19.28
CA SER A 79 1.35 -7.07 -19.35
C SER A 79 0.74 -7.38 -17.98
N ILE A 80 1.49 -7.15 -16.89
CA ILE A 80 1.06 -7.39 -15.52
C ILE A 80 1.33 -6.14 -14.68
N TYR A 81 0.36 -5.74 -13.85
CA TYR A 81 0.57 -4.78 -12.76
C TYR A 81 0.44 -5.50 -11.43
N TYR A 82 1.46 -5.41 -10.59
CA TYR A 82 1.52 -6.02 -9.26
C TYR A 82 1.02 -5.00 -8.24
N CYS A 83 -0.11 -5.27 -7.59
CA CYS A 83 -0.59 -4.46 -6.47
C CYS A 83 0.09 -4.95 -5.18
N ASP A 84 1.09 -4.20 -4.70
CA ASP A 84 1.97 -4.64 -3.62
C ASP A 84 1.49 -4.17 -2.23
N ILE A 85 1.03 -2.92 -2.14
CA ILE A 85 0.66 -2.27 -0.88
C ILE A 85 -0.64 -1.51 -1.05
N TRP A 86 -1.54 -1.61 -0.08
CA TRP A 86 -2.70 -0.72 0.07
C TRP A 86 -2.57 0.12 1.34
N ASP A 87 -2.44 1.43 1.17
CA ASP A 87 -2.55 2.41 2.26
C ASP A 87 -4.02 2.65 2.61
N LYS A 88 -4.40 2.32 3.85
CA LYS A 88 -5.76 2.51 4.37
C LYS A 88 -5.92 3.84 5.11
N GLY A 89 -4.87 4.64 5.21
CA GLY A 89 -4.81 5.85 6.03
C GLY A 89 -4.44 5.56 7.49
N GLU A 90 -4.25 6.62 8.26
CA GLU A 90 -3.98 6.58 9.71
C GLU A 90 -2.82 5.66 10.13
N GLY A 91 -1.87 5.44 9.21
CA GLY A 91 -0.72 4.58 9.45
C GLY A 91 -1.01 3.08 9.37
N VAL A 92 -2.10 2.69 8.72
CA VAL A 92 -2.41 1.30 8.40
C VAL A 92 -2.04 1.01 6.94
N ARG A 93 -1.09 0.10 6.72
CA ARG A 93 -0.68 -0.32 5.38
C ARG A 93 -0.76 -1.84 5.29
N TRP A 94 -1.40 -2.33 4.24
CA TRP A 94 -1.55 -3.76 4.00
C TRP A 94 -0.69 -4.22 2.84
N HIS A 95 0.05 -5.31 3.03
CA HIS A 95 0.57 -6.11 1.93
C HIS A 95 -0.59 -6.79 1.21
N ILE A 96 -0.65 -6.58 -0.11
CA ILE A 96 -1.62 -7.18 -1.01
C ILE A 96 -0.84 -7.97 -2.06
N ASN A 97 -1.42 -9.07 -2.53
CA ASN A 97 -0.78 -9.96 -3.49
C ASN A 97 -1.78 -10.25 -4.61
N VAL A 98 -2.16 -9.19 -5.34
CA VAL A 98 -3.07 -9.29 -6.48
C VAL A 98 -2.40 -8.69 -7.70
N MET A 99 -2.42 -9.45 -8.79
CA MET A 99 -1.95 -9.07 -10.10
C MET A 99 -3.13 -8.67 -11.00
N LEU A 100 -2.97 -7.61 -11.75
CA LEU A 100 -3.85 -7.22 -12.85
C LEU A 100 -3.22 -7.62 -14.18
N LEU A 101 -3.97 -8.30 -15.04
CA LEU A 101 -3.51 -8.78 -16.33
C LEU A 101 -4.11 -7.92 -17.45
N PHE A 102 -3.24 -7.36 -18.28
CA PHE A 102 -3.61 -6.51 -19.40
C PHE A 102 -3.39 -7.23 -20.73
N ASP A 103 -4.34 -7.09 -21.65
CA ASP A 103 -4.23 -7.63 -23.00
C ASP A 103 -3.28 -6.80 -23.88
N GLU A 104 -3.11 -7.21 -25.13
CA GLU A 104 -2.25 -6.51 -26.11
C GLU A 104 -2.75 -5.08 -26.38
N GLN A 105 -4.07 -4.85 -26.27
CA GLN A 105 -4.69 -3.53 -26.42
C GLN A 105 -4.56 -2.67 -25.15
N GLY A 106 -3.96 -3.22 -24.09
CA GLY A 106 -3.75 -2.55 -22.82
C GLY A 106 -4.98 -2.43 -21.95
N LYS A 107 -5.94 -3.34 -22.11
CA LYS A 107 -7.15 -3.42 -21.31
C LYS A 107 -7.04 -4.52 -20.26
N LEU A 108 -7.47 -4.19 -19.05
CA LEU A 108 -7.57 -5.14 -17.96
C LEU A 108 -8.56 -6.25 -18.33
N TYR A 109 -8.11 -7.49 -18.46
CA TYR A 109 -8.98 -8.61 -18.84
C TYR A 109 -9.14 -9.65 -17.72
N ALA A 110 -8.22 -9.69 -16.76
CA ALA A 110 -8.28 -10.62 -15.64
C ALA A 110 -7.48 -10.13 -14.43
N THR A 111 -7.73 -10.77 -13.28
CA THR A 111 -6.94 -10.60 -12.06
C THR A 111 -6.50 -11.97 -11.56
N ARG A 112 -5.35 -12.05 -10.87
CA ARG A 112 -4.88 -13.27 -10.22
C ARG A 112 -4.27 -12.97 -8.85
N PRO A 113 -4.29 -13.90 -7.90
CA PRO A 113 -3.36 -13.87 -6.78
C PRO A 113 -1.92 -13.83 -7.33
N ASP A 114 -1.01 -13.12 -6.65
CA ASP A 114 0.42 -13.27 -6.92
C ASP A 114 0.83 -14.74 -6.66
N MET A 115 1.78 -15.27 -7.43
CA MET A 115 2.34 -16.61 -7.29
C MET A 115 3.03 -16.82 -5.92
N ASN A 116 3.41 -15.74 -5.25
CA ASN A 116 3.90 -15.74 -3.87
C ASN A 116 2.79 -15.56 -2.82
N GLY A 117 1.52 -15.65 -3.22
CA GLY A 117 0.34 -15.30 -2.43
C GLY A 117 0.36 -15.87 -1.01
N GLN A 118 -0.14 -15.05 -0.07
CA GLN A 118 -0.31 -15.38 1.34
C GLN A 118 -0.72 -16.85 1.49
N ILE A 119 0.18 -17.64 2.09
CA ILE A 119 -0.11 -18.99 2.52
C ILE A 119 -1.28 -18.86 3.49
N ASP A 120 -2.43 -19.41 3.12
CA ASP A 120 -3.59 -19.51 4.00
C ASP A 120 -3.12 -20.20 5.30
N PRO A 121 -3.26 -19.58 6.48
CA PRO A 121 -2.88 -20.21 7.75
C PRO A 121 -3.82 -21.38 8.12
N THR A 122 -4.83 -21.72 7.30
CA THR A 122 -5.57 -22.96 7.50
C THR A 122 -4.61 -24.15 7.50
N PRO A 123 -4.63 -25.01 8.54
CA PRO A 123 -3.86 -26.23 8.53
C PRO A 123 -4.27 -27.03 7.30
N ARG A 124 -3.32 -27.29 6.40
CA ARG A 124 -3.45 -28.24 5.30
C ARG A 124 -3.83 -29.60 5.91
N ASN A 125 -5.12 -29.87 6.07
CA ASN A 125 -5.58 -31.22 6.39
C ASN A 125 -5.23 -32.07 5.17
N ASN A 126 -4.43 -33.09 5.38
CA ASN A 126 -3.87 -33.95 4.34
C ASN A 126 -4.98 -34.59 3.50
N GLN A 127 -5.38 -33.94 2.40
CA GLN A 127 -5.97 -34.58 1.24
C GLN A 127 -4.91 -34.73 0.14
N SER A 128 -3.79 -35.34 0.53
CA SER A 128 -2.87 -36.00 -0.38
C SER A 128 -2.79 -37.46 0.05
N ALA A 129 -3.88 -38.21 -0.13
CA ALA A 129 -3.86 -39.66 -0.16
C ALA A 129 -5.11 -40.19 -0.88
N THR A 130 -4.86 -40.99 -1.92
CA THR A 130 -5.78 -41.96 -2.57
C THR A 130 -6.98 -41.42 -3.35
N SER A 131 -6.71 -40.97 -4.58
CA SER A 131 -7.58 -41.31 -5.72
C SER A 131 -7.05 -42.60 -6.37
N SER A 132 -7.31 -43.74 -5.73
CA SER A 132 -7.15 -45.06 -6.35
C SER A 132 -8.41 -45.35 -7.17
N ALA A 133 -8.42 -44.87 -8.42
CA ALA A 133 -9.25 -45.49 -9.45
C ALA A 133 -8.53 -46.78 -9.91
N PRO A 134 -9.21 -47.94 -10.01
CA PRO A 134 -8.58 -49.14 -10.51
C PRO A 134 -8.23 -48.97 -12.00
N VAL A 135 -6.96 -49.13 -12.33
CA VAL A 135 -6.48 -49.28 -13.71
C VAL A 135 -6.92 -50.67 -14.18
N ILE A 136 -7.86 -50.72 -15.12
CA ILE A 136 -8.22 -51.95 -15.83
C ILE A 136 -7.15 -52.18 -16.90
N ASP A 137 -6.40 -53.27 -16.78
CA ASP A 137 -5.41 -53.72 -17.78
C ASP A 137 -6.13 -54.43 -18.94
N PRO A 138 -6.03 -53.94 -20.20
CA PRO A 138 -6.71 -54.55 -21.34
C PRO A 138 -5.96 -55.76 -21.97
N PHE A 139 -4.93 -56.33 -21.34
CA PHE A 139 -4.22 -57.50 -21.87
C PHE A 139 -4.03 -58.66 -20.86
N GLN A 140 -5.13 -59.11 -20.26
CA GLN A 140 -5.25 -60.43 -19.61
C GLN A 140 -6.38 -61.24 -20.26
#